data_AF-A0A2H0BDL3-F1
#
_entry.id   AF-A0A2H0BDL3-F1
#
_cell.length_a   1.000
_cell.length_b   1.000
_cell.length_c   1.000
_cell.angle_alpha   90.00
_cell.angle_beta   90.00
_cell.angle_gamma   90.00
#
_symmetry.space_group_name_H-M   'P 1'
#
loop_
_entity.id
_entity.type
_entity.pdbx_description
1 polymer ?
#
loop_
_entity_poly.entity_id
_entity_poly.type
_entity_poly.pdbx_seq_one_letter_code
_entity_poly.pdbx_strand_id
1 'polypeptide(L)' 'MSRHHRRPKAQKGKNDRRNISWVSQEAHRAWHTLFNGMLTPLEITDIINTKFLDPDWELVAFRKTEKQRVEVSNF' A
#
# COMPACT_ATOMS: atom_id res chain seq x y z
N MET A 1 7.98 -15.98 3.97
CA MET A 1 7.96 -14.51 3.90
C MET A 1 8.51 -14.04 2.55
N SER A 2 8.08 -12.88 2.05
CA SER A 2 8.50 -12.26 0.80
C SER A 2 8.65 -10.75 1.01
N ARG A 3 9.65 -10.16 0.35
CA ARG A 3 9.94 -8.71 0.41
C ARG A 3 8.99 -7.97 -0.51
N HIS A 4 8.14 -7.10 0.04
CA HIS A 4 7.17 -6.30 -0.71
C HIS A 4 7.49 -4.80 -0.63
N HIS A 5 7.43 -4.12 -1.78
CA HIS A 5 7.56 -2.67 -1.89
C HIS A 5 6.19 -2.00 -1.80
N ARG A 6 5.94 -1.25 -0.71
CA ARG A 6 4.68 -0.49 -0.51
C ARG A 6 4.42 0.52 -1.64
N ARG A 7 5.48 1.11 -2.18
CA ARG A 7 5.51 1.88 -3.43
C ARG A 7 6.43 1.16 -4.42
N PRO A 8 5.95 0.74 -5.59
CA PRO A 8 6.73 -0.02 -6.56
C PRO A 8 7.89 0.81 -7.14
N LYS A 9 8.94 0.13 -7.62
CA LYS A 9 10.08 0.79 -8.28
C LYS A 9 9.67 1.60 -9.51
N ALA A 10 8.71 1.09 -10.29
CA ALA A 10 8.18 1.78 -11.48
C ALA A 10 7.58 3.15 -11.14
N GLN A 11 7.05 3.33 -9.93
CA GLN A 11 6.59 4.62 -9.43
C GLN A 11 7.65 5.35 -8.60
N LYS A 12 8.96 5.08 -8.79
CA LYS A 12 10.08 5.68 -8.03
C LYS A 12 10.12 5.28 -6.55
N GLY A 13 9.58 4.12 -6.19
CA GLY A 13 9.75 3.54 -4.85
C GLY A 13 11.22 3.21 -4.56
N LYS A 14 11.70 3.59 -3.37
CA LYS A 14 13.08 3.38 -2.93
C LYS A 14 13.25 2.05 -2.19
N ASN A 15 14.46 1.52 -2.11
CA ASN A 15 14.79 0.37 -1.27
C ASN A 15 15.12 0.81 0.17
N ASP A 16 14.26 1.63 0.77
CA ASP A 16 14.42 2.06 2.16
C ASP A 16 13.45 1.33 3.09
N ARG A 17 13.75 1.36 4.39
CA ARG A 17 12.99 0.64 5.42
C ARG A 17 11.51 1.06 5.48
N ARG A 18 11.19 2.30 5.10
CA ARG A 18 9.80 2.78 5.08
C ARG A 18 9.01 2.27 3.88
N ASN A 19 9.69 1.95 2.79
CA ASN A 19 9.05 1.40 1.60
C ASN A 19 9.01 -0.13 1.58
N ILE A 20 9.91 -0.79 2.31
CA ILE A 20 9.97 -2.25 2.37
C ILE A 20 9.12 -2.80 3.53
N SER A 21 8.38 -3.87 3.23
CA SER A 21 7.65 -4.69 4.19
C SER A 21 7.93 -6.17 3.94
N TRP A 22 7.79 -6.99 4.97
CA TRP A 22 7.85 -8.44 4.85
C TRP A 22 6.46 -9.02 5.08
N VAL A 23 5.95 -9.75 4.10
CA VAL A 23 4.60 -10.35 4.11
C VAL A 23 4.70 -11.84 3.75
N SER A 24 3.63 -12.62 3.94
CA SER A 24 3.60 -13.99 3.40
C SER A 24 3.66 -13.98 1.87
N GLN A 25 4.02 -15.10 1.25
CA GLN A 25 4.04 -15.16 -0.22
C GLN A 25 2.62 -15.04 -0.80
N GLU A 26 1.65 -15.61 -0.09
CA GLU A 26 0.23 -15.59 -0.42
C GLU A 26 -0.28 -14.15 -0.44
N ALA A 27 0.00 -13.38 0.61
CA ALA A 27 -0.39 -11.96 0.67
C ALA A 27 0.29 -11.14 -0.43
N HIS A 28 1.58 -11.41 -0.69
CA HIS A 28 2.31 -10.71 -1.75
C HIS A 28 1.70 -10.98 -3.13
N ARG A 29 1.35 -12.24 -3.44
CA ARG A 29 0.70 -12.63 -4.69
C ARG A 29 -0.68 -12.01 -4.80
N ALA A 30 -1.52 -12.15 -3.77
CA ALA A 30 -2.87 -11.59 -3.76
C ALA A 30 -2.87 -10.07 -4.03
N TRP A 31 -1.94 -9.34 -3.41
CA TRP A 31 -1.78 -7.90 -3.66
C TRP A 31 -1.48 -7.59 -5.13
N HIS A 32 -0.53 -8.31 -5.73
CA HIS A 32 -0.19 -8.11 -7.14
C HIS A 32 -1.29 -8.57 -8.09
N THR A 33 -2.03 -9.62 -7.75
CA THR A 33 -3.19 -10.05 -8.53
C THR A 33 -4.30 -9.00 -8.52
N LEU A 34 -4.61 -8.41 -7.37
CA LEU A 34 -5.69 -7.44 -7.25
C LEU A 34 -5.35 -6.05 -7.80
N PHE A 35 -4.12 -5.58 -7.57
CA PHE A 35 -3.77 -4.16 -7.81
C PHE A 35 -2.63 -3.98 -8.82
N ASN A 36 -2.14 -5.06 -9.43
CA ASN A 36 -1.02 -5.07 -10.39
C ASN A 36 0.27 -4.40 -9.88
N GLY A 37 0.34 -4.08 -8.57
CA GLY A 37 1.39 -3.28 -7.96
C GLY A 37 1.59 -1.88 -8.56
N MET A 38 0.66 -1.34 -9.35
CA MET A 38 0.86 -0.08 -10.10
C MET A 38 -0.21 0.99 -9.82
N LEU A 39 -1.17 0.70 -8.95
CA LEU A 39 -2.21 1.64 -8.56
C LEU A 39 -1.74 2.59 -7.46
N THR A 40 -2.27 3.80 -7.48
CA THR A 40 -2.14 4.78 -6.41
C THR A 40 -2.99 4.38 -5.20
N PRO A 41 -2.71 4.92 -4.00
CA PRO A 41 -3.54 4.67 -2.84
C PRO A 41 -5.03 5.00 -3.05
N LEU A 42 -5.33 6.06 -3.83
CA LEU A 42 -6.71 6.48 -4.11
C LEU A 42 -7.44 5.48 -5.02
N GLU A 43 -6.77 4.99 -6.06
CA GLU A 43 -7.34 3.96 -6.94
C GLU A 43 -7.56 2.64 -6.21
N ILE A 44 -6.65 2.27 -5.29
CA ILE A 44 -6.81 1.07 -4.45
C ILE A 44 -8.04 1.22 -3.55
N THR A 45 -8.22 2.38 -2.89
CA THR A 45 -9.40 2.61 -2.05
C THR A 45 -10.69 2.59 -2.85
N ASP A 46 -10.69 3.15 -4.06
CA ASP A 46 -11.86 3.12 -4.94
C ASP A 46 -12.25 1.68 -5.32
N ILE A 47 -11.28 0.85 -5.70
CA ILE A 47 -11.54 -0.57 -6.00
C ILE A 47 -12.08 -1.31 -4.77
N ILE A 48 -11.49 -1.07 -3.59
CA ILE A 48 -11.93 -1.72 -2.35
C ILE A 48 -13.37 -1.31 -2.01
N ASN A 49 -13.66 -0.01 -1.98
CA ASN A 49 -14.99 0.51 -1.65
C ASN A 49 -16.06 0.07 -2.66
N THR A 50 -15.71 -0.02 -3.94
CA THR A 50 -16.69 -0.36 -4.99
C THR A 50 -16.92 -1.85 -5.20
N LYS A 51 -16.00 -2.72 -4.77
CA LYS A 51 -16.04 -4.16 -5.09
C LYS A 51 -15.97 -5.11 -3.91
N PHE A 52 -15.33 -4.72 -2.80
CA PHE A 52 -14.94 -5.65 -1.75
C PHE A 52 -15.43 -5.28 -0.37
N LEU A 53 -15.54 -3.99 -0.06
CA LEU A 53 -15.93 -3.51 1.24
C LEU A 53 -17.45 -3.57 1.40
N ASP A 54 -17.88 -3.81 2.63
CA ASP A 54 -19.27 -3.64 3.04
C ASP A 54 -19.74 -2.20 2.69
N PRO A 55 -20.88 -2.01 1.99
CA PRO A 55 -21.36 -0.69 1.57
C PRO A 55 -21.62 0.30 2.71
N ASP A 56 -21.83 -0.17 3.94
CA ASP A 56 -22.01 0.71 5.11
C ASP A 56 -20.67 1.27 5.64
N TRP A 57 -19.54 0.86 5.04
CA TRP A 57 -18.20 1.28 5.43
C TRP A 57 -17.46 1.93 4.26
N GLU A 58 -16.56 2.85 4.59
CA GLU A 58 -15.71 3.53 3.61
C GLU A 58 -14.24 3.47 4.03
N LEU A 59 -13.39 3.00 3.12
CA LEU A 59 -11.95 3.11 3.23
C LEU A 59 -11.46 4.42 2.59
N VAL A 60 -10.84 5.29 3.39
CA VAL A 60 -10.34 6.59 2.92
C VAL A 60 -8.81 6.65 2.99
N ALA A 61 -8.17 7.00 1.89
CA ALA A 61 -6.72 7.25 1.84
C ALA A 61 -6.42 8.75 1.84
N PHE A 62 -5.55 9.18 2.76
CA PHE A 62 -5.04 10.55 2.80
C PHE A 62 -3.52 10.56 2.90
N ARG A 63 -2.90 11.60 2.33
CA ARG A 63 -1.45 11.77 2.40
C ARG A 63 -1.07 12.26 3.80
N LYS A 64 -0.19 11.50 4.48
CA LYS A 64 0.38 11.91 5.77
C LYS A 64 1.07 13.27 5.69
N THR A 65 0.94 14.07 6.75
CA THR A 65 1.67 15.34 6.90
C THR A 65 3.18 15.11 7.03
N GLU A 66 3.99 16.17 6.99
CA GLU A 66 5.44 16.04 7.19
C GLU A 66 5.77 15.47 8.57
N LYS A 67 5.18 16.02 9.64
CA LYS A 67 5.39 15.56 11.03
C LYS A 67 5.14 14.05 11.18
N GLN A 68 4.02 13.55 10.63
CA GLN A 68 3.65 12.13 10.66
C GLN A 68 4.57 11.22 9.84
N ARG A 69 5.29 11.75 8.85
CA ARG A 69 6.25 10.97 8.05
C ARG A 69 7.59 10.82 8.75
N VAL A 70 7.98 11.78 9.60
CA VAL A 70 9.25 11.74 10.34
C VAL A 70 9.18 10.70 11.48
N GLU A 71 8.09 10.65 12.25
CA GLU A 71 7.94 9.73 13.39
C GLU A 71 8.06 8.24 12.99
N VAL A 72 7.51 7.86 11.84
CA VAL A 72 7.57 6.47 11.32
C VAL A 72 8.98 6.10 10.82
N SER A 73 9.85 7.07 10.59
CA SER A 73 11.23 6.82 10.13
C SER A 73 12.17 6.40 11.27
N ASN A 74 11.81 6.70 12.52
CA ASN A 74 12.66 6.58 13.70
C ASN A 74 12.55 5.22 14.44
N PHE A 75 11.71 4.29 13.96
CA PHE A 75 11.53 2.94 14.52
C PHE A 75 12.11 1.89 13.59
#